data_AF-A0A523IMW4-F1
#
_entry.id   AF-A0A523IMW4-F1
#
_cell.length_a   1.000
_cell.length_b   1.000
_cell.length_c   1.000
_cell.angle_alpha   90.00
_cell.angle_beta   90.00
_cell.angle_gamma   90.00
#
_symmetry.space_group_name_H-M   'P 1'
#
loop_
_entity.id
_entity.type
_entity.pdbx_description
1 polymer ?
#
loop_
_entity_poly.entity_id
_entity_poly.type
_entity_poly.pdbx_seq_one_letter_code
_entity_poly.pdbx_strand_id
1 'polypeptide(L)'
;MGAGKANANTESENDVELYTSPWVSGTRAAAYFGPISSELFLEDASVEDRSAAWTKAERELLESLRDKARSLGANAVVGLEVTLDPFARCPDTDVTGLRLHAVGTAAKLEALF
;
A
#
# COMPACT_ATOMS: atom_id res chain seq x y z
N MET A 1 26.68 -14.91 -34.28
CA MET A 1 25.50 -14.05 -34.06
C MET A 1 24.75 -14.61 -32.86
N GLY A 2 25.07 -14.14 -31.66
CA GLY A 2 24.48 -14.62 -30.40
C GLY A 2 23.26 -13.78 -30.05
N ALA A 3 22.13 -14.44 -29.78
CA ALA A 3 20.92 -13.81 -29.27
C ALA A 3 21.16 -13.34 -27.82
N GLY A 4 21.15 -12.03 -27.60
CA GLY A 4 21.04 -11.45 -26.27
C GLY A 4 19.60 -11.55 -25.80
N LYS A 5 19.29 -12.55 -24.97
CA LYS A 5 18.07 -12.52 -24.15
C LYS A 5 18.28 -11.43 -23.10
N ALA A 6 17.54 -10.33 -23.22
CA ALA A 6 17.41 -9.35 -22.16
C ALA A 6 16.72 -10.02 -20.96
N ASN A 7 17.44 -10.10 -19.83
CA ASN A 7 16.89 -10.51 -18.55
C ASN A 7 15.86 -9.46 -18.09
N ALA A 8 14.58 -9.73 -18.30
CA ALA A 8 13.47 -8.92 -17.81
C ALA A 8 12.96 -9.43 -16.45
N ASN A 9 13.86 -9.77 -15.51
CA ASN A 9 13.47 -10.54 -14.32
C ASN A 9 14.08 -10.06 -13.01
N THR A 10 14.42 -8.78 -12.88
CA THR A 10 15.12 -8.26 -11.68
C THR A 10 14.35 -7.18 -10.91
N GLU A 11 13.15 -6.79 -11.35
CA GLU A 11 12.32 -5.79 -10.64
C GLU A 11 11.29 -6.42 -9.68
N SER A 12 11.04 -7.73 -9.77
CA SER A 12 9.99 -8.42 -8.99
C SER A 12 10.46 -8.97 -7.64
N GLU A 13 11.76 -8.97 -7.32
CA GLU A 13 12.28 -9.59 -6.09
C GLU A 13 12.10 -8.72 -4.83
N ASN A 14 11.67 -7.46 -4.96
CA ASN A 14 11.57 -6.51 -3.84
C ASN A 14 10.22 -5.77 -3.73
N ASP A 15 9.22 -6.14 -4.54
CA ASP A 15 7.92 -5.52 -4.40
C ASP A 15 7.17 -6.12 -3.21
N VAL A 16 6.59 -5.26 -2.37
CA VAL A 16 5.78 -5.70 -1.23
C VAL A 16 4.38 -5.97 -1.75
N GLU A 17 3.96 -7.22 -1.68
CA GLU A 17 2.63 -7.62 -2.12
C GLU A 17 1.57 -7.18 -1.11
N LEU A 18 0.42 -6.72 -1.60
CA LEU A 18 -0.68 -6.26 -0.77
C LEU A 18 -1.87 -7.21 -0.91
N TYR A 19 -2.33 -7.77 0.20
CA TYR A 19 -3.43 -8.73 0.26
C TYR A 19 -4.53 -8.22 1.18
N THR A 20 -5.75 -8.16 0.68
CA THR A 20 -6.94 -7.90 1.51
C THR A 20 -7.24 -9.08 2.44
N SER A 21 -6.89 -10.30 2.05
CA SER A 21 -7.00 -11.48 2.91
C SER A 21 -5.88 -11.51 3.95
N PRO A 22 -6.16 -11.90 5.21
CA PRO A 22 -5.13 -12.18 6.19
C PRO A 22 -4.39 -13.51 5.92
N TRP A 23 -4.97 -14.39 5.09
CA TRP A 23 -4.40 -15.69 4.72
C TRP A 23 -4.13 -15.74 3.21
N VAL A 24 -2.89 -16.03 2.83
CA VAL A 24 -2.47 -16.13 1.43
C VAL A 24 -2.19 -17.59 1.09
N SER A 25 -3.06 -18.17 0.26
CA SER A 25 -2.98 -19.58 -0.14
C SER A 25 -1.63 -19.94 -0.74
N GLY A 26 -1.09 -21.10 -0.38
CA GLY A 26 0.22 -21.55 -0.87
C GLY A 26 1.42 -20.89 -0.18
N THR A 27 1.19 -20.07 0.84
CA THR A 27 2.26 -19.45 1.64
C THR A 27 2.09 -19.72 3.13
N ARG A 28 3.16 -19.50 3.90
CA ARG A 28 3.14 -19.39 5.36
C ARG A 28 3.80 -18.08 5.79
N ALA A 29 3.40 -17.54 6.93
CA ALA A 29 4.12 -16.43 7.55
C ALA A 29 5.34 -16.93 8.31
N ALA A 30 6.54 -16.52 7.87
CA ALA A 30 7.79 -16.70 8.60
C ALA A 30 7.91 -15.70 9.76
N ALA A 31 7.34 -14.50 9.60
CA ALA A 31 7.27 -13.48 10.64
C ALA A 31 6.09 -12.54 10.43
N TYR A 32 5.58 -12.00 11.54
CA TYR A 32 4.68 -10.84 11.55
C TYR A 32 5.38 -9.68 12.25
N PHE A 33 5.42 -8.52 11.61
CA PHE A 33 6.05 -7.31 12.15
C PHE A 33 5.05 -6.37 12.83
N GLY A 34 3.76 -6.74 12.81
CA GLY A 34 2.68 -5.99 13.44
C GLY A 34 1.90 -5.10 12.46
N PRO A 35 0.89 -4.37 12.98
CA PRO A 35 0.06 -3.49 12.17
C PRO A 35 0.87 -2.26 11.71
N ILE A 36 0.67 -1.89 10.45
CA ILE A 36 1.15 -0.64 9.86
C ILE A 36 -0.03 0.10 9.24
N SER A 37 0.08 1.42 9.18
CA SER A 37 -0.93 2.26 8.53
C SER A 37 -0.29 3.37 7.70
N SER A 38 -1.06 3.90 6.75
CA SER A 38 -0.75 5.10 5.99
C SER A 38 -2.00 5.96 5.90
N GLU A 39 -1.85 7.28 5.93
CA GLU A 39 -2.95 8.23 5.84
C GLU A 39 -2.58 9.35 4.88
N LEU A 40 -3.56 9.79 4.07
CA LEU A 40 -3.46 10.97 3.23
C LEU A 40 -4.73 11.81 3.38
N PHE A 41 -4.56 13.12 3.31
CA PHE A 41 -5.64 14.09 3.30
C PHE A 41 -5.50 15.00 2.07
N LEU A 42 -6.54 15.09 1.26
CA LEU A 42 -6.63 15.95 0.10
C LEU A 42 -7.66 17.04 0.37
N GLU A 43 -7.21 18.29 0.45
CA GLU A 43 -8.08 19.44 0.62
C GLU A 43 -8.94 19.69 -0.62
N ASP A 44 -10.23 19.94 -0.44
CA ASP A 44 -11.16 20.15 -1.56
C ASP A 44 -10.75 21.34 -2.46
N ALA A 45 -10.24 22.42 -1.86
CA ALA A 45 -9.80 23.60 -2.59
C ALA A 45 -8.60 23.34 -3.52
N SER A 46 -7.86 22.24 -3.29
CA SER A 46 -6.68 21.86 -4.05
C SER A 46 -6.98 20.84 -5.17
N VAL A 47 -8.25 20.45 -5.34
CA VAL A 47 -8.65 19.37 -6.26
C VAL A 47 -9.62 19.88 -7.31
N GLU A 48 -9.14 20.03 -8.55
CA GLU A 48 -9.98 20.38 -9.71
C GLU A 48 -10.80 19.18 -10.23
N ASP A 49 -10.19 17.98 -10.26
CA ASP A 49 -10.82 16.71 -10.64
C ASP A 49 -10.66 15.68 -9.52
N ARG A 50 -11.77 15.37 -8.84
CA ARG A 50 -11.82 14.42 -7.73
C ARG A 50 -11.47 12.99 -8.14
N SER A 51 -11.80 12.56 -9.36
CA SER A 51 -11.54 11.19 -9.80
C SER A 51 -10.05 10.95 -10.02
N ALA A 52 -9.40 11.88 -10.73
CA ALA A 52 -7.96 11.83 -10.98
C ALA A 52 -7.16 11.99 -9.68
N ALA A 53 -7.56 12.93 -8.82
CA ALA A 53 -6.91 13.14 -7.53
C ALA A 53 -7.02 11.92 -6.61
N TRP A 54 -8.18 11.26 -6.58
CA TRP A 54 -8.34 10.02 -5.83
C TRP A 54 -7.42 8.92 -6.34
N THR A 55 -7.44 8.63 -7.65
CA THR A 55 -6.60 7.57 -8.22
C THR A 55 -5.12 7.79 -7.89
N LYS A 56 -4.66 9.04 -7.91
CA LYS A 56 -3.31 9.42 -7.52
C LYS A 56 -3.07 9.19 -6.02
N ALA A 57 -3.95 9.70 -5.16
CA ALA A 57 -3.82 9.55 -3.71
C ALA A 57 -3.88 8.10 -3.24
N GLU A 58 -4.72 7.26 -3.85
CA GLU A 58 -4.75 5.82 -3.54
C GLU A 58 -3.40 5.17 -3.87
N ARG A 59 -2.79 5.48 -5.02
CA ARG A 59 -1.46 4.96 -5.37
C ARG A 59 -0.39 5.42 -4.37
N GLU A 60 -0.37 6.70 -4.03
CA GLU A 60 0.57 7.26 -3.05
C GLU A 60 0.39 6.66 -1.65
N LEU A 61 -0.87 6.44 -1.23
CA LEU A 61 -1.22 5.81 0.03
C LEU A 61 -0.67 4.38 0.12
N LEU A 62 -0.94 3.57 -0.91
CA LEU A 62 -0.50 2.18 -0.98
C LEU A 62 1.01 2.07 -1.11
N GLU A 63 1.66 2.95 -1.87
CA GLU A 63 3.12 2.96 -1.97
C GLU A 63 3.79 3.34 -0.64
N SER A 64 3.25 4.34 0.06
CA SER A 64 3.73 4.68 1.41
C SER A 64 3.57 3.50 2.39
N LEU A 65 2.49 2.71 2.25
CA LEU A 65 2.31 1.50 3.04
C LEU A 65 3.34 0.41 2.69
N ARG A 66 3.65 0.22 1.39
CA ARG A 66 4.72 -0.68 0.93
C ARG A 66 6.08 -0.25 1.46
N ASP A 67 6.41 1.04 1.41
CA ASP A 67 7.66 1.58 1.93
C ASP A 67 7.82 1.27 3.42
N LYS A 68 6.75 1.44 4.21
CA LYS A 68 6.74 1.08 5.64
C LYS A 68 6.97 -0.42 5.84
N ALA A 69 6.26 -1.28 5.12
CA ALA A 69 6.49 -2.73 5.17
C ALA A 69 7.92 -3.11 4.78
N ARG A 70 8.45 -2.51 3.70
CA ARG A 70 9.83 -2.74 3.22
C ARG A 70 10.86 -2.35 4.28
N SER A 71 10.65 -1.23 4.98
CA SER A 71 11.51 -0.79 6.08
C SER A 71 11.57 -1.78 7.26
N LEU A 72 10.54 -2.61 7.42
CA LEU A 72 10.46 -3.66 8.44
C LEU A 72 11.05 -5.00 7.95
N GLY A 73 11.47 -5.10 6.69
CA GLY A 73 11.91 -6.35 6.06
C GLY A 73 10.75 -7.31 5.72
N ALA A 74 9.52 -6.80 5.66
CA ALA A 74 8.37 -7.54 5.16
C ALA A 74 8.38 -7.59 3.62
N ASN A 75 7.83 -8.66 3.06
CA ASN A 75 7.55 -8.79 1.63
C ASN A 75 6.05 -8.77 1.32
N ALA A 76 5.21 -8.68 2.35
CA ALA A 76 3.77 -8.59 2.19
C ALA A 76 3.12 -7.70 3.25
N VAL A 77 1.96 -7.14 2.90
CA VAL A 77 0.96 -6.62 3.83
C VAL A 77 -0.29 -7.48 3.66
N VAL A 78 -0.75 -8.08 4.75
CA VAL A 78 -1.95 -8.94 4.76
C VAL A 78 -3.07 -8.31 5.58
N GLY A 79 -4.31 -8.67 5.27
CA GLY A 79 -5.48 -8.04 5.91
C GLY A 79 -5.58 -6.55 5.60
N LEU A 80 -5.23 -6.14 4.37
CA LEU A 80 -5.31 -4.75 3.93
C LEU A 80 -6.76 -4.26 3.95
N GLU A 81 -6.98 -3.16 4.65
CA GLU A 81 -8.22 -2.39 4.62
C GLU A 81 -7.89 -0.95 4.19
N VAL A 82 -8.66 -0.44 3.23
CA VAL A 82 -8.59 0.97 2.80
C VAL A 82 -9.92 1.62 3.12
N THR A 83 -9.89 2.64 3.96
CA THR A 83 -11.04 3.46 4.33
C THR A 83 -10.97 4.79 3.62
N LEU A 84 -12.12 5.24 3.13
CA LEU A 84 -12.29 6.51 2.44
C LEU A 84 -13.36 7.34 3.16
N ASP A 85 -13.00 8.56 3.51
CA ASP A 85 -13.90 9.54 4.14
C ASP A 85 -13.90 10.82 3.29
N PRO A 86 -14.93 11.01 2.44
CA PRO A 86 -14.97 12.09 1.45
C PRO A 86 -15.38 13.45 2.05
N PHE A 87 -15.73 13.49 3.33
CA PHE A 87 -16.18 14.71 4.03
C PHE A 87 -15.37 14.93 5.31
N ALA A 88 -14.15 14.39 5.36
CA ALA A 88 -13.27 14.55 6.48
C ALA A 88 -12.93 16.03 6.69
N ARG A 89 -12.81 16.44 7.95
CA ARG A 89 -12.30 17.75 8.32
C ARG A 89 -10.90 17.62 8.89
N CYS A 90 -9.99 18.47 8.41
CA CYS A 90 -8.68 18.61 9.03
C CYS A 90 -8.86 19.27 10.41
N PRO A 91 -8.45 18.61 11.51
CA PRO A 91 -8.64 19.14 12.86
C PRO A 91 -7.93 20.47 13.09
N ASP A 92 -6.80 20.68 12.41
CA ASP A 92 -5.92 21.82 12.63
C ASP A 92 -6.32 23.06 11.82
N THR A 93 -6.98 22.87 10.67
CA THR A 93 -7.30 23.96 9.72
C THR A 93 -8.80 24.17 9.47
N ASP A 94 -9.67 23.28 9.99
CA ASP A 94 -11.12 23.24 9.72
C ASP A 94 -11.48 23.17 8.22
N VAL A 95 -10.53 22.78 7.38
CA VAL A 95 -10.74 22.57 5.94
C VAL A 95 -11.40 21.21 5.72
N THR A 96 -12.37 21.16 4.81
CA THR A 96 -13.01 19.92 4.36
C THR A 96 -12.22 19.31 3.21
N GLY A 97 -12.12 17.98 3.21
CA GLY A 97 -11.42 17.26 2.17
C GLY A 97 -11.68 15.75 2.21
N LEU A 98 -10.96 15.06 1.34
CA LEU A 98 -10.96 13.61 1.24
C LEU A 98 -9.83 13.04 2.10
N ARG A 99 -10.18 12.22 3.08
CA ARG A 99 -9.21 11.42 3.85
C ARG A 99 -9.20 9.99 3.34
N LEU A 100 -8.00 9.47 3.08
CA LEU A 100 -7.77 8.06 2.82
C LEU A 100 -6.88 7.48 3.92
N HIS A 101 -7.23 6.30 4.40
CA HIS A 101 -6.48 5.59 5.41
C HIS A 101 -6.35 4.13 5.02
N ALA A 102 -5.13 3.62 4.94
CA ALA A 102 -4.84 2.21 4.68
C ALA A 102 -4.21 1.58 5.92
N VAL A 103 -4.67 0.39 6.30
CA VAL A 103 -4.15 -0.39 7.41
C VAL A 103 -3.93 -1.82 6.96
N GLY A 104 -2.89 -2.47 7.46
CA GLY A 104 -2.70 -3.90 7.30
C GLY A 104 -1.61 -4.40 8.23
N THR A 105 -1.34 -5.71 8.17
CA THR A 105 -0.26 -6.31 8.96
C THR A 105 0.93 -6.60 8.07
N ALA A 106 2.09 -6.02 8.39
CA ALA A 106 3.33 -6.32 7.69
C ALA A 106 3.80 -7.74 8.04
N ALA A 107 4.07 -8.55 7.02
CA ALA A 107 4.44 -9.96 7.17
C ALA A 107 5.57 -10.37 6.21
N LYS A 108 6.35 -11.35 6.64
CA LYS A 108 7.26 -12.08 5.75
C LYS A 108 6.61 -13.41 5.38
N LEU A 109 6.15 -13.54 4.15
CA LEU A 109 5.56 -14.75 3.60
C LEU A 109 6.60 -15.58 2.86
N GLU A 110 6.53 -16.90 3.04
CA GLU A 110 7.32 -17.90 2.34
C GLU A 110 6.38 -18.85 1.60
N ALA A 111 6.70 -19.20 0.35
CA ALA A 111 5.99 -20.22 -0.39
C ALA A 111 6.07 -21.57 0.34
N LEU A 112 4.99 -22.34 0.28
CA LEU A 112 4.96 -23.64 0.94
C LEU A 112 5.79 -24.67 0.18
N PHE A 113 5.78 -24.72 -1.16
CA PHE A 113 6.62 -25.59 -2.00
C PHE A 113 6.72 -25.06 -3.43
#